data_AF-A0A1Q2CQA6-F1
#
_entry.id   AF-A0A1Q2CQA6-F1
#
_cell.length_a   1.000
_cell.length_b   1.000
_cell.length_c   1.000
_cell.angle_alpha   90.00
_cell.angle_beta   90.00
_cell.angle_gamma   90.00
#
_symmetry.space_group_name_H-M   'P 1'
#
loop_
_entity.id
_entity.type
_entity.pdbx_description
1 polymer ?
#
loop_
_entity_poly.entity_id
_entity_poly.type
_entity_poly.pdbx_seq_one_letter_code
_entity_poly.pdbx_strand_id
1 'polypeptide(L)'
;MRKWIAAAATGLAAAVVSVVATTATALPLAPTPVAPVTGIPNPCAPTFPFPEDASISELKDGITTNFGFKLTGSQWTEERRPSIKILWETLDAMECTSYRKDLQAKVDGNVGLNAANISGYAWGDWSLTKGNYVTYDFSKFQKALDSGDEGRLTRLVAHELGHVLNSDRYSEPEYWQTFKKLFAKEGKFSSYAGGSVTETFADVIGYYVGRCALDNPYDTGKYDAYYEYAKTYVFDGKEFGPAPGEKPNCTTPSADAEAPMPGAEPTADWLEGLSGE
;
A
#
# COMPACT_ATOMS: atom_id res chain seq x y z
N MET A 1 43.32 -33.57 53.25
CA MET A 1 42.41 -34.18 52.25
C MET A 1 41.03 -34.35 52.86
N ARG A 2 39.98 -33.94 52.13
CA ARG A 2 38.52 -34.04 52.44
C ARG A 2 38.03 -33.10 53.56
N LYS A 3 36.83 -32.49 53.54
CA LYS A 3 35.68 -32.36 52.61
C LYS A 3 34.80 -31.24 53.24
N TRP A 4 34.35 -30.24 52.47
CA TRP A 4 32.94 -29.95 52.11
C TRP A 4 31.92 -29.58 53.23
N ILE A 5 31.26 -28.41 53.02
CA ILE A 5 29.79 -28.10 53.11
C ILE A 5 29.21 -27.28 54.30
N ALA A 6 28.45 -26.25 53.87
CA ALA A 6 27.22 -25.61 54.38
C ALA A 6 27.23 -24.58 55.55
N ALA A 7 26.91 -23.33 55.15
CA ALA A 7 25.74 -22.51 55.49
C ALA A 7 25.25 -22.39 56.95
N ALA A 8 25.15 -21.15 57.47
CA ALA A 8 23.91 -20.34 57.56
C ALA A 8 23.95 -19.27 58.70
N ALA A 9 23.07 -18.27 58.55
CA ALA A 9 22.51 -17.33 59.55
C ALA A 9 23.31 -16.04 59.89
N THR A 10 22.99 -14.90 59.28
CA THR A 10 22.00 -13.83 59.67
C THR A 10 22.39 -12.93 60.84
N GLY A 11 22.50 -11.62 60.55
CA GLY A 11 22.49 -10.52 61.51
C GLY A 11 21.91 -9.26 60.86
N LEU A 12 20.73 -8.85 61.32
CA LEU A 12 19.88 -7.78 60.80
C LEU A 12 20.50 -6.37 60.94
N ALA A 13 20.30 -5.53 59.93
CA ALA A 13 20.26 -4.08 60.10
C ALA A 13 18.87 -3.58 59.68
N ALA A 14 18.08 -3.14 60.65
CA ALA A 14 16.79 -2.50 60.42
C ALA A 14 17.02 -1.05 59.96
N ALA A 15 16.53 -0.70 58.78
CA ALA A 15 16.33 0.68 58.37
C ALA A 15 14.83 0.88 58.10
N VAL A 16 14.17 1.53 59.05
CA VAL A 16 12.81 2.04 58.90
C VAL A 16 12.90 3.25 57.96
N VAL A 17 12.45 3.09 56.72
CA VAL A 17 12.24 4.22 55.82
C VAL A 17 10.75 4.29 55.53
N SER A 18 10.17 5.42 55.93
CA SER A 18 8.76 5.77 55.83
C SER A 18 8.20 5.52 54.43
N VAL A 19 7.17 4.67 54.33
CA VAL A 19 6.41 4.49 53.09
C VAL A 19 5.51 5.70 52.91
N VAL A 20 5.97 6.68 52.13
CA VAL A 20 5.05 7.62 51.49
C VAL A 20 4.41 6.84 50.35
N ALA A 21 3.14 6.48 50.50
CA ALA A 21 2.38 5.85 49.43
C ALA A 21 2.20 6.84 48.28
N THR A 22 3.12 6.81 47.31
CA THR A 22 2.89 7.40 45.99
C THR A 22 1.83 6.55 45.31
N THR A 23 0.60 7.03 45.25
CA THR A 23 -0.40 6.49 44.32
C THR A 23 0.08 6.78 42.91
N ALA A 24 0.79 5.82 42.31
CA ALA A 24 1.06 5.85 40.89
C ALA A 24 -0.28 5.66 40.17
N THR A 25 -0.84 6.75 39.65
CA THR A 25 -1.89 6.67 38.64
C THR A 25 -1.27 5.93 37.47
N ALA A 26 -1.75 4.70 37.22
CA ALA A 26 -1.38 3.97 36.01
C ALA A 26 -1.77 4.85 34.82
N LEU A 27 -0.77 5.27 34.05
CA LEU A 27 -1.00 5.92 32.77
C LEU A 27 -1.82 4.96 31.90
N PRO A 28 -2.75 5.46 31.05
CA PRO A 28 -3.41 4.59 30.09
C PRO A 28 -2.33 3.85 29.31
N LEU A 29 -2.45 2.52 29.23
CA LEU A 29 -1.55 1.69 28.45
C LEU A 29 -1.50 2.30 27.05
N ALA A 30 -0.33 2.77 26.64
CA ALA A 30 -0.13 3.15 25.25
C ALA A 30 -0.57 1.95 24.39
N PRO A 31 -1.43 2.14 23.37
CA PRO A 31 -1.79 1.04 22.50
C PRO A 31 -0.50 0.41 22.01
N THR A 32 -0.40 -0.92 22.11
CA THR A 32 0.73 -1.67 21.58
C THR A 32 0.92 -1.23 20.13
N PRO A 33 2.09 -0.69 19.74
CA PRO A 33 2.34 -0.37 18.36
C PRO A 33 2.13 -1.66 17.56
N VAL A 34 1.13 -1.68 16.68
CA VAL A 34 1.03 -2.71 15.66
C VAL A 34 2.31 -2.57 14.85
N ALA A 35 3.16 -3.59 14.85
CA ALA A 35 4.35 -3.57 14.03
C ALA A 35 3.90 -3.29 12.59
N PRO A 36 4.47 -2.28 11.90
CA PRO A 36 4.10 -2.02 10.52
C PRO A 36 4.29 -3.33 9.74
N VAL A 37 3.25 -3.71 9.00
CA VAL A 37 3.38 -4.74 7.96
C VAL A 37 4.49 -4.28 7.02
N THR A 38 5.35 -5.21 6.63
CA THR A 38 6.62 -4.90 5.99
C THR A 38 6.35 -4.15 4.69
N GLY A 39 6.50 -2.83 4.72
CA GLY A 39 6.36 -2.02 3.52
C GLY A 39 4.99 -1.46 3.18
N ILE A 40 4.03 -1.52 4.11
CA ILE A 40 2.88 -0.60 4.10
C ILE A 40 3.28 0.62 4.94
N PRO A 41 3.56 1.79 4.34
CA PRO A 41 3.80 2.97 5.14
C PRO A 41 2.56 3.37 5.92
N ASN A 42 2.79 3.89 7.11
CA ASN A 42 1.73 4.35 8.00
C ASN A 42 1.74 5.89 8.04
N PRO A 43 1.24 6.58 7.00
CA PRO A 43 1.28 8.03 6.93
C PRO A 43 0.40 8.68 8.00
N CYS A 44 -0.58 7.95 8.51
CA CYS A 44 -1.62 8.40 9.44
C CYS A 44 -1.88 7.33 10.49
N ALA A 45 -2.61 7.66 11.56
CA ALA A 45 -3.18 6.60 12.40
C ALA A 45 -4.22 5.81 11.57
N PRO A 46 -4.29 4.47 11.73
CA PRO A 46 -5.29 3.66 11.06
C PRO A 46 -6.71 4.17 11.32
N THR A 47 -7.54 4.28 10.27
CA THR A 47 -8.94 4.70 10.40
C THR A 47 -9.84 3.49 10.63
N PHE A 48 -9.57 2.44 9.87
CA PHE A 48 -10.21 1.14 9.93
C PHE A 48 -9.10 0.09 10.09
N PRO A 49 -8.62 -0.17 11.33
CA PRO A 49 -7.59 -1.18 11.52
C PRO A 49 -8.06 -2.55 11.03
N PHE A 50 -7.14 -3.36 10.50
CA PHE A 50 -7.47 -4.69 10.00
C PHE A 50 -8.03 -5.57 11.13
N PRO A 51 -9.25 -6.13 11.00
CA PRO A 51 -9.85 -6.93 12.05
C PRO A 51 -9.33 -8.37 11.96
N GLU A 52 -8.26 -8.68 12.70
CA GLU A 52 -7.53 -9.95 12.63
C GLU A 52 -8.42 -11.20 12.75
N ASP A 53 -9.40 -11.16 13.65
CA ASP A 53 -10.28 -12.29 13.98
C ASP A 53 -11.58 -12.33 13.15
N ALA A 54 -11.80 -11.36 12.25
CA ALA A 54 -13.00 -11.33 11.42
C ALA A 54 -13.00 -12.47 10.39
N SER A 55 -14.15 -13.10 10.15
CA SER A 55 -14.33 -14.07 9.06
C SER A 55 -14.13 -13.41 7.67
N ILE A 56 -13.87 -14.20 6.63
CA ILE A 56 -13.81 -13.66 5.25
C ILE A 56 -15.07 -12.88 4.87
N SER A 57 -16.26 -13.31 5.33
CA SER A 57 -17.50 -12.57 5.03
C SER A 57 -17.48 -11.19 5.67
N GLU A 58 -17.08 -11.09 6.94
CA GLU A 58 -16.96 -9.82 7.65
C GLU A 58 -15.86 -8.93 7.06
N LEU A 59 -14.75 -9.50 6.59
CA LEU A 59 -13.72 -8.74 5.87
C LEU A 59 -14.26 -8.16 4.57
N LYS A 60 -15.03 -8.94 3.80
CA LYS A 60 -15.65 -8.46 2.56
C LYS A 60 -16.66 -7.34 2.81
N ASP A 61 -17.51 -7.52 3.82
CA ASP A 61 -18.49 -6.52 4.23
C ASP A 61 -17.78 -5.26 4.73
N GLY A 62 -16.73 -5.41 5.53
CA GLY A 62 -15.90 -4.31 6.02
C GLY A 62 -15.26 -3.51 4.89
N ILE A 63 -14.71 -4.15 3.86
CA ILE A 63 -14.16 -3.42 2.70
C ILE A 63 -15.25 -2.65 1.98
N THR A 64 -16.44 -3.26 1.83
CA THR A 64 -17.58 -2.61 1.17
C THR A 64 -18.09 -1.42 1.99
N THR A 65 -18.21 -1.56 3.31
CA THR A 65 -18.76 -0.53 4.20
C THR A 65 -17.77 0.61 4.44
N ASN A 66 -16.50 0.30 4.68
CA ASN A 66 -15.50 1.30 5.05
C ASN A 66 -14.92 2.00 3.82
N PHE A 67 -14.65 1.22 2.76
CA PHE A 67 -13.99 1.73 1.55
C PHE A 67 -14.93 1.80 0.34
N GLY A 68 -16.19 1.36 0.42
CA GLY A 68 -17.16 1.55 -0.66
C GLY A 68 -16.94 0.70 -1.91
N PHE A 69 -16.06 -0.30 -1.88
CA PHE A 69 -15.79 -1.15 -3.04
C PHE A 69 -16.74 -2.35 -3.10
N LYS A 70 -17.34 -2.60 -4.27
CA LYS A 70 -18.09 -3.85 -4.53
C LYS A 70 -17.13 -5.00 -4.77
N LEU A 71 -17.34 -6.14 -4.11
CA LEU A 71 -16.42 -7.27 -4.19
C LEU A 71 -16.94 -8.43 -5.03
N THR A 72 -16.05 -9.04 -5.81
CA THR A 72 -16.34 -10.25 -6.60
C THR A 72 -15.10 -11.12 -6.75
N GLY A 73 -15.23 -12.27 -7.40
CA GLY A 73 -14.13 -13.23 -7.58
C GLY A 73 -14.11 -14.33 -6.50
N SER A 74 -13.35 -15.39 -6.77
CA SER A 74 -13.35 -16.63 -5.98
C SER A 74 -12.22 -16.70 -4.95
N GLN A 75 -11.25 -15.78 -4.98
CA GLN A 75 -10.07 -15.83 -4.12
C GLN A 75 -10.26 -15.12 -2.77
N TRP A 76 -11.48 -14.69 -2.42
CA TRP A 76 -11.81 -14.28 -1.06
C TRP A 76 -11.93 -15.52 -0.18
N THR A 77 -10.80 -16.00 0.35
CA THR A 77 -10.72 -17.23 1.16
C THR A 77 -9.77 -17.04 2.33
N GLU A 78 -9.87 -17.91 3.34
CA GLU A 78 -8.96 -17.91 4.50
C GLU A 78 -7.50 -18.12 4.09
N GLU A 79 -7.24 -18.96 3.09
CA GLU A 79 -5.91 -19.15 2.52
C GLU A 79 -5.30 -17.83 2.00
N ARG A 80 -6.14 -16.90 1.54
CA ARG A 80 -5.73 -15.60 1.00
C ARG A 80 -5.87 -14.44 1.99
N ARG A 81 -6.15 -14.73 3.28
CA ARG A 81 -6.24 -13.70 4.33
C ARG A 81 -5.04 -12.74 4.36
N PRO A 82 -3.78 -13.21 4.23
CA PRO A 82 -2.63 -12.30 4.14
C PRO A 82 -2.72 -11.31 2.96
N SER A 83 -3.12 -11.75 1.77
CA SER A 83 -3.30 -10.86 0.61
C SER A 83 -4.44 -9.86 0.83
N ILE A 84 -5.53 -10.29 1.48
CA ILE A 84 -6.66 -9.43 1.86
C ILE A 84 -6.20 -8.37 2.85
N LYS A 85 -5.35 -8.75 3.82
CA LYS A 85 -4.77 -7.83 4.80
C LYS A 85 -3.94 -6.73 4.13
N ILE A 86 -3.06 -7.09 3.19
CA ILE A 86 -2.28 -6.10 2.42
C ILE A 86 -3.18 -5.11 1.69
N LEU A 87 -4.21 -5.62 1.00
CA LEU A 87 -5.19 -4.76 0.33
C LEU A 87 -5.87 -3.81 1.32
N TRP A 88 -6.38 -4.35 2.42
CA TRP A 88 -7.09 -3.57 3.44
C TRP A 88 -6.20 -2.46 4.02
N GLU A 89 -5.01 -2.80 4.48
CA GLU A 89 -4.10 -1.85 5.12
C GLU A 89 -3.56 -0.82 4.12
N THR A 90 -3.39 -1.20 2.85
CA THR A 90 -3.04 -0.23 1.80
C THR A 90 -4.17 0.76 1.54
N LEU A 91 -5.43 0.29 1.52
CA LEU A 91 -6.60 1.17 1.42
C LEU A 91 -6.69 2.10 2.62
N ASP A 92 -6.57 1.56 3.83
CA ASP A 92 -6.63 2.35 5.08
C ASP A 92 -5.52 3.40 5.18
N ALA A 93 -4.31 3.09 4.72
CA ALA A 93 -3.20 4.04 4.67
C ALA A 93 -3.53 5.27 3.81
N MET A 94 -4.35 5.11 2.77
CA MET A 94 -4.78 6.21 1.89
C MET A 94 -6.03 6.95 2.39
N GLU A 95 -6.78 6.41 3.38
CA GLU A 95 -8.05 6.99 3.85
C GLU A 95 -7.92 8.36 4.51
N CYS A 96 -6.73 8.72 4.97
CA CYS A 96 -6.49 10.06 5.50
C CYS A 96 -6.28 11.14 4.42
N THR A 97 -6.51 10.79 3.14
CA THR A 97 -6.48 11.71 1.99
C THR A 97 -7.83 11.70 1.26
N SER A 98 -8.03 12.57 0.27
CA SER A 98 -9.23 12.54 -0.60
C SER A 98 -9.21 11.40 -1.63
N TYR A 99 -8.09 10.70 -1.81
CA TYR A 99 -7.82 9.77 -2.92
C TYR A 99 -8.98 8.81 -3.23
N ARG A 100 -9.53 8.13 -2.22
CA ARG A 100 -10.65 7.19 -2.42
C ARG A 100 -11.93 7.87 -2.91
N LYS A 101 -12.26 9.05 -2.37
CA LYS A 101 -13.46 9.78 -2.78
C LYS A 101 -13.30 10.24 -4.22
N ASP A 102 -12.13 10.74 -4.56
CA ASP A 102 -11.81 11.23 -5.89
C ASP A 102 -11.84 10.10 -6.93
N LEU A 103 -11.24 8.94 -6.62
CA LEU A 103 -11.27 7.78 -7.53
C LEU A 103 -12.69 7.24 -7.72
N GLN A 104 -13.51 7.18 -6.66
CA GLN A 104 -14.90 6.74 -6.78
C GLN A 104 -15.75 7.74 -7.58
N ALA A 105 -15.47 9.03 -7.48
CA ALA A 105 -16.16 10.04 -8.27
C ALA A 105 -15.88 9.90 -9.79
N LYS A 106 -14.73 9.34 -10.20
CA LYS A 106 -14.37 9.17 -11.63
C LYS A 106 -15.23 8.17 -12.40
N VAL A 107 -15.91 7.29 -11.67
CA VAL A 107 -16.64 6.14 -12.21
C VAL A 107 -18.08 6.06 -11.68
N ASP A 108 -18.61 7.19 -11.20
CA ASP A 108 -19.93 7.28 -10.56
C ASP A 108 -20.14 6.24 -9.43
N GLY A 109 -19.09 5.98 -8.64
CA GLY A 109 -19.10 5.05 -7.51
C GLY A 109 -19.13 3.56 -7.89
N ASN A 110 -18.81 3.19 -9.13
CA ASN A 110 -18.93 1.80 -9.61
C ASN A 110 -17.63 0.98 -9.63
N VAL A 111 -16.53 1.45 -9.03
CA VAL A 111 -15.31 0.63 -8.95
C VAL A 111 -15.52 -0.53 -8.00
N GLY A 112 -15.36 -1.74 -8.53
CA GLY A 112 -15.28 -2.95 -7.72
C GLY A 112 -13.87 -3.49 -7.60
N LEU A 113 -13.68 -4.41 -6.67
CA LEU A 113 -12.46 -5.21 -6.54
C LEU A 113 -12.79 -6.67 -6.84
N ASN A 114 -12.02 -7.27 -7.74
CA ASN A 114 -12.17 -8.64 -8.19
C ASN A 114 -10.95 -9.46 -7.74
N ALA A 115 -11.14 -10.45 -6.87
CA ALA A 115 -10.07 -11.35 -6.46
C ALA A 115 -10.12 -12.63 -7.30
N ALA A 116 -9.34 -12.68 -8.39
CA ALA A 116 -9.43 -13.72 -9.41
C ALA A 116 -8.07 -14.01 -10.06
N ASN A 117 -7.93 -15.20 -10.65
CA ASN A 117 -6.73 -15.54 -11.43
C ASN A 117 -6.65 -14.66 -12.69
N ILE A 118 -5.49 -14.07 -12.92
CA ILE A 118 -5.19 -13.32 -14.15
C ILE A 118 -4.28 -14.21 -15.02
N SER A 119 -4.56 -14.30 -16.31
CA SER A 119 -3.69 -15.05 -17.24
C SER A 119 -2.35 -14.34 -17.46
N GLY A 120 -1.29 -15.08 -17.76
CA GLY A 120 0.03 -14.51 -18.03
C GLY A 120 0.75 -13.97 -16.78
N TYR A 121 1.59 -12.94 -16.98
CA TYR A 121 2.51 -12.43 -15.97
C TYR A 121 1.94 -11.32 -15.09
N ALA A 122 0.76 -10.76 -15.41
CA ALA A 122 0.15 -9.66 -14.67
C ALA A 122 -0.41 -10.13 -13.32
N TRP A 123 -0.26 -9.31 -12.29
CA TRP A 123 -0.71 -9.61 -10.91
C TRP A 123 -1.89 -8.74 -10.49
N GLY A 124 -2.08 -7.62 -11.19
CA GLY A 124 -3.24 -6.77 -11.12
C GLY A 124 -3.62 -6.28 -12.52
N ASP A 125 -4.85 -5.84 -12.67
CA ASP A 125 -5.29 -5.06 -13.82
C ASP A 125 -6.51 -4.19 -13.48
N TRP A 126 -6.65 -3.05 -14.16
CA TRP A 126 -7.89 -2.29 -14.19
C TRP A 126 -8.70 -2.60 -15.45
N SER A 127 -9.93 -3.09 -15.25
CA SER A 127 -10.94 -3.25 -16.30
C SER A 127 -10.62 -4.26 -17.43
N LEU A 128 -9.52 -5.00 -17.38
CA LEU A 128 -9.15 -5.98 -18.42
C LEU A 128 -9.79 -7.34 -18.15
N THR A 129 -9.62 -7.85 -16.93
CA THR A 129 -10.21 -9.13 -16.52
C THR A 129 -11.72 -8.97 -16.29
N LYS A 130 -12.15 -7.82 -15.76
CA LYS A 130 -13.56 -7.51 -15.54
C LYS A 130 -13.80 -6.00 -15.62
N GLY A 131 -14.68 -5.57 -16.53
CA GLY A 131 -14.98 -4.16 -16.74
C GLY A 131 -15.45 -3.43 -15.48
N ASN A 132 -14.88 -2.26 -15.20
CA ASN A 132 -15.08 -1.44 -13.98
C ASN A 132 -14.62 -2.09 -12.66
N TYR A 133 -13.74 -3.10 -12.72
CA TYR A 133 -13.13 -3.69 -11.54
C TYR A 133 -11.62 -3.59 -11.62
N VAL A 134 -11.00 -3.30 -10.49
CA VAL A 134 -9.59 -3.64 -10.29
C VAL A 134 -9.54 -5.11 -9.94
N THR A 135 -8.83 -5.89 -10.73
CA THR A 135 -8.59 -7.30 -10.45
C THR A 135 -7.24 -7.47 -9.78
N TYR A 136 -7.21 -8.21 -8.68
CA TYR A 136 -5.97 -8.66 -8.04
C TYR A 136 -5.93 -10.19 -8.05
N ASP A 137 -4.81 -10.75 -8.47
CA ASP A 137 -4.56 -12.18 -8.37
C ASP A 137 -3.89 -12.51 -7.04
N PHE A 138 -4.71 -12.75 -6.02
CA PHE A 138 -4.24 -13.11 -4.69
C PHE A 138 -3.44 -14.42 -4.64
N SER A 139 -3.61 -15.31 -5.64
CA SER A 139 -2.74 -16.50 -5.74
C SER A 139 -1.31 -16.12 -6.13
N LYS A 140 -1.12 -15.08 -6.94
CA LYS A 140 0.20 -14.54 -7.27
C LYS A 140 0.74 -13.67 -6.14
N PHE A 141 -0.10 -12.93 -5.42
CA PHE A 141 0.32 -12.19 -4.22
C PHE A 141 1.03 -13.08 -3.22
N GLN A 142 0.54 -14.32 -3.03
CA GLN A 142 1.16 -15.30 -2.14
C GLN A 142 2.66 -15.47 -2.43
N LYS A 143 3.08 -15.43 -3.70
CA LYS A 143 4.50 -15.55 -4.06
C LYS A 143 5.35 -14.40 -3.53
N ALA A 144 4.83 -13.17 -3.55
CA ALA A 144 5.53 -12.02 -2.97
C ALA A 144 5.53 -12.06 -1.45
N LEU A 145 4.44 -12.52 -0.84
CA LEU A 145 4.39 -12.73 0.61
C LEU A 145 5.41 -13.79 1.06
N ASP A 146 5.54 -14.88 0.30
CA ASP A 146 6.51 -15.94 0.57
C ASP A 146 7.97 -15.43 0.45
N SER A 147 8.22 -14.41 -0.38
CA SER A 147 9.53 -13.74 -0.49
C SER A 147 9.68 -12.50 0.41
N GLY A 148 8.69 -12.20 1.27
CA GLY A 148 8.71 -11.02 2.15
C GLY A 148 8.67 -9.68 1.40
N ASP A 149 8.17 -9.65 0.16
CA ASP A 149 8.07 -8.45 -0.68
C ASP A 149 6.66 -7.84 -0.62
N GLU A 150 6.24 -7.52 0.59
CA GLU A 150 4.94 -6.90 0.88
C GLU A 150 4.86 -5.47 0.30
N GLY A 151 5.97 -4.72 0.28
CA GLY A 151 6.05 -3.39 -0.34
C GLY A 151 5.69 -3.39 -1.83
N ARG A 152 6.05 -4.44 -2.57
CA ARG A 152 5.61 -4.63 -3.96
C ARG A 152 4.10 -4.75 -4.08
N LEU A 153 3.45 -5.45 -3.15
CA LEU A 153 2.00 -5.63 -3.16
C LEU A 153 1.28 -4.32 -2.84
N THR A 154 1.80 -3.52 -1.89
CA THR A 154 1.32 -2.16 -1.62
C THR A 154 1.41 -1.28 -2.87
N ARG A 155 2.58 -1.28 -3.53
CA ARG A 155 2.77 -0.54 -4.79
C ARG A 155 1.78 -1.00 -5.85
N LEU A 156 1.59 -2.31 -6.03
CA LEU A 156 0.68 -2.87 -7.02
C LEU A 156 -0.78 -2.43 -6.75
N VAL A 157 -1.23 -2.50 -5.50
CA VAL A 157 -2.58 -2.04 -5.13
C VAL A 157 -2.79 -0.56 -5.46
N ALA A 158 -1.84 0.30 -5.07
CA ALA A 158 -1.93 1.73 -5.36
C ALA A 158 -1.77 2.05 -6.87
N HIS A 159 -0.96 1.28 -7.59
CA HIS A 159 -0.77 1.39 -9.03
C HIS A 159 -2.09 1.14 -9.80
N GLU A 160 -2.76 0.02 -9.52
CA GLU A 160 -4.01 -0.31 -10.20
C GLU A 160 -5.14 0.70 -9.89
N LEU A 161 -5.19 1.20 -8.66
CA LEU A 161 -6.10 2.30 -8.30
C LEU A 161 -5.71 3.61 -8.98
N GLY A 162 -4.43 3.81 -9.32
CA GLY A 162 -3.97 4.91 -10.16
C GLY A 162 -4.60 4.89 -11.55
N HIS A 163 -4.78 3.72 -12.16
CA HIS A 163 -5.50 3.60 -13.43
C HIS A 163 -6.99 3.96 -13.30
N VAL A 164 -7.61 3.66 -12.15
CA VAL A 164 -8.97 4.10 -11.85
C VAL A 164 -9.03 5.61 -11.77
N LEU A 165 -8.13 6.24 -11.00
CA LEU A 165 -8.11 7.70 -10.86
C LEU A 165 -7.92 8.38 -12.22
N ASN A 166 -7.19 7.74 -13.12
CA ASN A 166 -6.94 8.21 -14.48
C ASN A 166 -8.00 7.80 -15.52
N SER A 167 -9.12 7.20 -15.11
CA SER A 167 -10.16 6.76 -16.05
C SER A 167 -10.85 7.92 -16.76
N ASP A 168 -10.89 9.11 -16.15
CA ASP A 168 -11.50 10.33 -16.70
C ASP A 168 -10.56 11.13 -17.62
N ARG A 169 -9.35 10.63 -17.90
CA ARG A 169 -8.29 11.34 -18.66
C ARG A 169 -8.75 11.99 -19.97
N TYR A 170 -9.74 11.40 -20.65
CA TYR A 170 -10.28 11.89 -21.92
C TYR A 170 -11.06 13.21 -21.78
N SER A 171 -11.53 13.52 -20.57
CA SER A 171 -12.11 14.82 -20.26
C SER A 171 -11.06 15.92 -20.02
N GLU A 172 -9.77 15.56 -20.12
CA GLU A 172 -8.62 16.46 -19.92
C GLU A 172 -8.69 17.25 -18.59
N PRO A 173 -8.84 16.58 -17.44
CA PRO A 173 -8.87 17.25 -16.16
C PRO A 173 -7.52 17.89 -15.83
N GLU A 174 -7.52 18.92 -14.97
CA GLU A 174 -6.32 19.70 -14.65
C GLU A 174 -5.15 18.85 -14.14
N TYR A 175 -5.42 17.90 -13.25
CA TYR A 175 -4.38 17.00 -12.73
C TYR A 175 -3.70 16.23 -13.88
N TRP A 176 -4.49 15.75 -14.85
CA TRP A 176 -3.98 14.97 -15.98
C TRP A 176 -3.21 15.82 -16.98
N GLN A 177 -3.71 17.02 -17.31
CA GLN A 177 -2.98 17.96 -18.16
C GLN A 177 -1.62 18.33 -17.54
N THR A 178 -1.60 18.55 -16.23
CA THR A 178 -0.37 18.83 -15.48
C THR A 178 0.60 17.65 -15.54
N PHE A 179 0.09 16.43 -15.36
CA PHE A 179 0.90 15.21 -15.46
C PHE A 179 1.51 15.03 -16.85
N LYS A 180 0.74 15.22 -17.93
CA LYS A 180 1.26 15.10 -19.30
C LYS A 180 2.42 16.06 -19.56
N LYS A 181 2.32 17.30 -19.08
CA LYS A 181 3.40 18.29 -19.19
C LYS A 181 4.64 17.86 -18.39
N LEU A 182 4.42 17.33 -17.20
CA LEU A 182 5.50 16.79 -16.36
C LEU A 182 6.18 15.61 -17.05
N PHE A 183 5.41 14.66 -17.58
CA PHE A 183 5.92 13.51 -18.31
C PHE A 183 6.71 13.91 -19.56
N ALA A 184 6.26 14.90 -20.33
CA ALA A 184 7.00 15.41 -21.47
C ALA A 184 8.38 16.00 -21.07
N LYS A 185 8.53 16.48 -19.83
CA LYS A 185 9.76 17.07 -19.30
C LYS A 185 10.69 16.04 -18.65
N GLU A 186 10.17 15.20 -17.76
CA GLU A 186 10.94 14.27 -16.95
C GLU A 186 11.13 12.90 -17.63
N GLY A 187 10.23 12.53 -18.54
CA GLY A 187 10.26 11.28 -19.28
C GLY A 187 10.00 10.07 -18.41
N LYS A 188 10.73 8.99 -18.66
CA LYS A 188 10.49 7.68 -18.05
C LYS A 188 10.81 7.68 -16.54
N PHE A 189 9.82 7.33 -15.73
CA PHE A 189 9.93 7.27 -14.26
C PHE A 189 10.53 5.95 -13.75
N SER A 190 10.06 4.81 -14.26
CA SER A 190 10.52 3.48 -13.86
C SER A 190 10.76 2.62 -15.11
N SER A 191 11.55 1.55 -15.00
CA SER A 191 11.70 0.55 -16.07
C SER A 191 10.35 -0.07 -16.47
N TYR A 192 9.50 -0.33 -15.47
CA TYR A 192 8.18 -0.93 -15.54
C TYR A 192 7.19 -0.13 -16.40
N ALA A 193 7.11 1.19 -16.21
CA ALA A 193 6.16 2.05 -16.91
C ALA A 193 6.43 2.18 -18.43
N GLY A 194 7.57 1.68 -18.91
CA GLY A 194 7.92 1.77 -20.33
C GLY A 194 7.95 3.22 -20.82
N GLY A 195 7.29 3.48 -21.95
CA GLY A 195 7.08 4.83 -22.49
C GLY A 195 5.62 5.31 -22.40
N SER A 196 4.75 4.58 -21.70
CA SER A 196 3.34 4.93 -21.57
C SER A 196 3.13 5.99 -20.51
N VAL A 197 2.36 7.03 -20.84
CA VAL A 197 2.02 8.09 -19.90
C VAL A 197 1.10 7.57 -18.80
N THR A 198 0.16 6.68 -19.13
CA THR A 198 -0.82 6.14 -18.18
C THR A 198 -0.18 5.15 -17.22
N GLU A 199 0.73 4.31 -17.70
CA GLU A 199 1.55 3.44 -16.84
C GLU A 199 2.50 4.26 -15.95
N THR A 200 3.09 5.33 -16.50
CA THR A 200 3.95 6.22 -15.71
C THR A 200 3.15 6.93 -14.62
N PHE A 201 1.91 7.34 -14.89
CA PHE A 201 1.01 7.91 -13.88
C PHE A 201 0.71 6.91 -12.77
N ALA A 202 0.30 5.70 -13.13
CA ALA A 202 0.02 4.64 -12.17
C ALA A 202 1.26 4.27 -11.34
N ASP A 203 2.45 4.26 -11.94
CA ASP A 203 3.70 4.00 -11.22
C ASP A 203 4.12 5.12 -10.28
N VAL A 204 3.96 6.37 -10.70
CA VAL A 204 4.19 7.54 -9.83
C VAL A 204 3.34 7.40 -8.57
N ILE A 205 2.05 7.08 -8.70
CA ILE A 205 1.15 6.85 -7.56
C ILE A 205 1.56 5.59 -6.77
N GLY A 206 1.79 4.49 -7.47
CA GLY A 206 2.12 3.19 -6.88
C GLY A 206 3.38 3.24 -6.03
N TYR A 207 4.46 3.83 -6.53
CA TYR A 207 5.70 3.99 -5.77
C TYR A 207 5.64 5.11 -4.73
N TYR A 208 4.73 6.08 -4.89
CA TYR A 208 4.52 7.13 -3.89
C TYR A 208 3.88 6.54 -2.63
N VAL A 209 2.91 5.64 -2.77
CA VAL A 209 2.29 4.92 -1.64
C VAL A 209 3.15 3.74 -1.21
N GLY A 210 3.60 2.89 -2.13
CA GLY A 210 4.47 1.74 -1.87
C GLY A 210 5.94 2.12 -1.68
N ARG A 211 6.24 3.01 -0.72
CA ARG A 211 7.61 3.53 -0.51
C ARG A 211 8.65 2.43 -0.23
N CYS A 212 8.22 1.30 0.32
CA CYS A 212 9.07 0.15 0.59
C CYS A 212 9.14 -0.90 -0.52
N ALA A 213 8.50 -0.66 -1.67
CA ALA A 213 8.72 -1.50 -2.84
C ALA A 213 10.20 -1.44 -3.26
N LEU A 214 10.73 -2.56 -3.74
CA LEU A 214 12.08 -2.64 -4.28
C LEU A 214 12.28 -1.65 -5.44
N ASP A 215 13.52 -1.19 -5.59
CA ASP A 215 13.95 -0.28 -6.66
C ASP A 215 13.06 0.96 -6.82
N ASN A 216 12.50 1.47 -5.72
CA ASN A 216 11.65 2.65 -5.75
C ASN A 216 12.40 3.85 -6.36
N PRO A 217 11.95 4.40 -7.51
CA PRO A 217 12.68 5.46 -8.19
C PRO A 217 12.89 6.72 -7.33
N TYR A 218 12.01 6.99 -6.37
CA TYR A 218 12.12 8.12 -5.46
C TYR A 218 13.34 8.04 -4.53
N ASP A 219 13.88 6.85 -4.26
CA ASP A 219 15.07 6.67 -3.42
C ASP A 219 16.33 7.27 -4.03
N THR A 220 16.32 7.56 -5.34
CA THR A 220 17.45 8.18 -6.04
C THR A 220 17.49 9.71 -5.90
N GLY A 221 16.38 10.33 -5.51
CA GLY A 221 16.21 11.78 -5.52
C GLY A 221 16.05 12.39 -6.93
N LYS A 222 16.22 11.62 -8.01
CA LYS A 222 16.13 12.10 -9.39
C LYS A 222 14.72 12.56 -9.79
N TYR A 223 13.70 11.95 -9.19
CA TYR A 223 12.30 12.10 -9.59
C TYR A 223 11.48 12.93 -8.59
N ASP A 224 12.08 13.98 -8.05
CA ASP A 224 11.46 14.91 -7.10
C ASP A 224 10.18 15.57 -7.68
N ALA A 225 10.20 15.95 -8.96
CA ALA A 225 9.06 16.60 -9.59
C ALA A 225 7.83 15.68 -9.69
N TYR A 226 8.04 14.37 -9.91
CA TYR A 226 6.96 13.38 -9.84
C TYR A 226 6.46 13.16 -8.42
N TYR A 227 7.35 13.23 -7.43
CA TYR A 227 6.99 13.12 -6.03
C TYR A 227 6.10 14.29 -5.61
N GLU A 228 6.53 15.52 -5.89
CA GLU A 228 5.80 16.74 -5.59
C GLU A 228 4.45 16.80 -6.33
N TYR A 229 4.40 16.26 -7.55
CA TYR A 229 3.14 16.09 -8.26
C TYR A 229 2.17 15.18 -7.51
N ALA A 230 2.59 13.95 -7.16
CA ALA A 230 1.73 12.99 -6.46
C ALA A 230 1.27 13.56 -5.12
N LYS A 231 2.20 14.16 -4.37
CA LYS A 231 1.92 14.86 -3.11
C LYS A 231 0.84 15.92 -3.30
N THR A 232 0.99 16.82 -4.27
CA THR A 232 0.13 18.00 -4.42
C THR A 232 -1.23 17.68 -5.04
N TYR A 233 -1.24 16.86 -6.09
CA TYR A 233 -2.43 16.67 -6.95
C TYR A 233 -3.21 15.38 -6.67
N VAL A 234 -2.63 14.43 -5.93
CA VAL A 234 -3.24 13.12 -5.70
C VAL A 234 -3.50 12.86 -4.21
N PHE A 235 -2.61 13.32 -3.34
CA PHE A 235 -2.62 12.97 -1.91
C PHE A 235 -2.74 14.16 -0.95
N ASP A 236 -3.16 15.34 -1.41
CA ASP A 236 -3.44 16.52 -0.57
C ASP A 236 -2.29 16.94 0.36
N GLY A 237 -1.05 16.85 -0.12
CA GLY A 237 0.16 17.16 0.63
C GLY A 237 0.65 16.03 1.54
N LYS A 238 -0.07 14.90 1.60
CA LYS A 238 0.25 13.78 2.48
C LYS A 238 1.41 12.95 1.94
N GLU A 239 2.39 12.68 2.79
CA GLU A 239 3.56 11.87 2.47
C GLU A 239 3.45 10.47 3.08
N PHE A 240 3.89 9.47 2.31
CA PHE A 240 3.87 8.04 2.68
C PHE A 240 5.29 7.51 2.96
N GLY A 241 6.27 8.40 3.10
CA GLY A 241 7.64 8.03 3.40
C GLY A 241 8.53 9.28 3.47
N PRO A 242 9.84 9.09 3.64
CA PRO A 242 10.76 10.22 3.67
C PRO A 242 10.85 10.88 2.30
N ALA A 243 11.49 12.05 2.28
CA ALA A 243 11.70 12.84 1.07
C ALA A 243 12.46 12.04 -0.02
N PRO A 244 12.33 12.40 -1.30
CA PRO A 244 13.13 11.80 -2.37
C PRO A 244 14.64 11.83 -2.06
N GLY A 245 15.33 10.72 -2.33
CA GLY A 245 16.75 10.53 -2.01
C GLY A 245 17.01 9.88 -0.64
N GLU A 246 15.99 9.76 0.20
CA GLU A 246 16.06 9.05 1.48
C GLU A 246 15.33 7.71 1.40
N LYS A 247 15.97 6.66 1.92
CA LYS A 247 15.37 5.34 1.98
C LYS A 247 14.48 5.21 3.22
N PRO A 248 13.20 4.80 3.07
CA PRO A 248 12.37 4.45 4.21
C PRO A 248 12.98 3.30 5.01
N ASN A 249 12.73 3.27 6.31
CA ASN A 249 13.09 2.12 7.14
C ASN A 249 12.09 0.98 6.88
N CYS A 250 12.39 0.20 5.86
CA CYS A 250 11.69 -1.02 5.53
C CYS A 250 12.52 -2.18 6.06
N THR A 251 11.92 -3.06 6.86
CA THR A 251 12.43 -4.43 6.96
C THR A 251 12.52 -4.96 5.52
N THR A 252 13.73 -5.13 5.01
CA THR A 252 13.94 -5.19 3.56
C THR A 252 13.34 -6.49 2.99
N PRO A 253 12.68 -6.46 1.82
CA PRO A 253 12.28 -7.67 1.11
C PRO A 253 13.45 -8.61 0.83
N SER A 254 13.18 -9.90 0.62
CA SER A 254 14.21 -10.86 0.19
C SER A 254 14.87 -10.41 -1.12
N ALA A 255 16.17 -10.70 -1.28
CA ALA A 255 16.94 -10.37 -2.48
C ALA A 255 16.43 -11.07 -3.76
N ASP A 256 15.63 -12.13 -3.63
CA ASP A 256 15.09 -12.92 -4.74
C ASP A 256 13.67 -12.51 -5.16
N ALA A 257 13.14 -11.40 -4.64
CA ALA A 257 11.80 -10.95 -4.99
C ALA A 257 11.72 -10.49 -6.45
N GLU A 258 10.70 -10.98 -7.17
CA GLU A 258 10.48 -10.66 -8.58
C GLU A 258 9.90 -9.24 -8.74
N ALA A 259 10.09 -8.57 -9.88
CA ALA A 259 9.37 -7.33 -10.19
C ALA A 259 8.01 -7.66 -10.82
N PRO A 260 6.91 -6.94 -10.52
CA PRO A 260 5.67 -7.17 -11.26
C PRO A 260 5.87 -6.77 -12.71
N MET A 261 5.06 -7.33 -13.60
CA MET A 261 4.93 -6.89 -14.98
C MET A 261 3.54 -6.27 -15.13
N PRO A 262 3.41 -5.12 -15.82
CA PRO A 262 2.10 -4.52 -16.03
C PRO A 262 1.20 -5.50 -16.77
N GLY A 263 -0.10 -5.39 -16.51
CA GLY A 263 -1.10 -5.90 -17.44
C GLY A 263 -0.79 -5.38 -18.84
N ALA A 264 -1.10 -6.17 -19.87
CA ALA A 264 -1.05 -5.63 -21.22
C ALA A 264 -1.98 -4.43 -21.27
N GLU A 265 -1.49 -3.26 -21.71
CA GLU A 265 -2.37 -2.12 -21.93
C GLU A 265 -3.55 -2.58 -22.82
N PRO A 266 -4.80 -2.16 -22.53
CA PRO A 266 -5.89 -2.46 -23.42
C PRO A 266 -5.59 -1.87 -24.80
N THR A 267 -5.23 -2.72 -25.76
CA THR A 267 -5.20 -2.40 -27.19
C THR A 267 -6.66 -2.32 -27.65
N ALA A 268 -7.37 -1.30 -27.21
CA ALA A 268 -8.75 -1.10 -27.60
C ALA A 268 -8.79 -0.06 -28.72
N ASP A 269 -9.23 -0.48 -29.91
CA ASP A 269 -9.26 0.28 -31.17
C ASP A 269 -9.93 1.68 -31.08
N TRP A 270 -10.67 1.98 -30.01
CA TRP A 270 -11.20 3.33 -29.76
C TRP A 270 -10.13 4.35 -29.32
N LEU A 271 -8.90 3.90 -29.03
CA LEU A 271 -7.73 4.73 -28.75
C LEU A 271 -6.96 5.17 -30.01
N GLU A 272 -7.09 4.46 -31.13
CA GLU A 272 -6.40 4.83 -32.39
C GLU A 272 -7.03 6.04 -33.10
N GLY A 273 -8.24 6.46 -32.69
CA GLY A 273 -8.96 7.57 -33.32
C GLY A 273 -8.52 8.98 -32.91
N LEU A 274 -7.53 9.14 -32.02
CA LEU A 274 -7.15 10.46 -31.46
C LEU A 274 -5.66 10.80 -31.58
N SER A 275 -4.85 9.97 -32.22
CA SER A 275 -3.51 10.37 -32.66
C SER A 275 -3.53 10.93 -34.09
N GLY A 276 -4.16 12.10 -34.26
CA GLY A 276 -3.88 13.03 -35.35
C GLY A 276 -4.49 12.73 -36.73
N GLU A 277 -5.52 13.50 -37.08
CA GLU A 277 -5.35 14.65 -37.98
C GLU A 277 -5.97 15.90 -37.34
#